data_AF-N6W793-F1
#
_entry.id   AF-N6W793-F1
#
_cell.length_a   1.000
_cell.length_b   1.000
_cell.length_c   1.000
_cell.angle_alpha   90.00
_cell.angle_beta   90.00
_cell.angle_gamma   90.00
#
_symmetry.space_group_name_H-M   'P 1'
#
loop_
_entity.id
_entity.type
_entity.pdbx_description
1 polymer ?
#
loop_
_entity_poly.entity_id
_entity_poly.type
_entity_poly.pdbx_seq_one_letter_code
_entity_poly.pdbx_strand_id
1 'polypeptide(L)'
;MSEKNKLKKSVEIFSKDLEEVFENRKFVVFLCGPTLDIADKNNAAALRKRLKEELEAEDFDVVLGEDDGLEALRKKFSGMAHENELQFIQAHGNAVVLIASSVGSFCELGLFSHQHVHANARKTDFILIMDEKFKDDVSYMNEGPAKAINTFGKLMHCDFSDFDTSALIDRLKTRRHVWFTSGTGAFT
;
A
#
# COMPACT_ATOMS: atom_id res chain seq x y z
N MET A 1 -45.21 7.59 -10.84
CA MET A 1 -43.87 7.93 -11.37
C MET A 1 -43.23 8.88 -10.38
N SER A 2 -42.20 8.44 -9.67
CA SER A 2 -41.44 9.30 -8.74
C SER A 2 -40.72 10.37 -9.55
N GLU A 3 -40.96 11.66 -9.25
CA GLU A 3 -40.06 12.73 -9.68
C GLU A 3 -38.66 12.35 -9.20
N LYS A 4 -37.75 12.04 -10.15
CA LYS A 4 -36.34 11.93 -9.82
C LYS A 4 -35.92 13.33 -9.36
N ASN A 5 -35.55 13.44 -8.09
CA ASN A 5 -35.08 14.67 -7.47
C ASN A 5 -34.00 15.31 -8.37
N LYS A 6 -34.33 16.43 -9.00
CA LYS A 6 -33.38 17.18 -9.82
C LYS A 6 -32.28 17.68 -8.87
N LEU A 7 -31.03 17.27 -9.11
CA LEU A 7 -29.91 17.68 -8.28
C LEU A 7 -29.80 19.22 -8.27
N LYS A 8 -29.39 19.78 -7.13
CA LYS A 8 -29.06 21.20 -7.06
C LYS A 8 -27.82 21.45 -7.92
N LYS A 9 -27.75 22.57 -8.64
CA LYS A 9 -26.60 22.94 -9.47
C LYS A 9 -25.27 22.90 -8.71
N SER A 10 -25.26 23.26 -7.42
CA SER A 10 -24.06 23.17 -6.58
C SER A 10 -23.55 21.73 -6.40
N VAL A 11 -24.44 20.75 -6.37
CA VAL A 11 -24.10 19.32 -6.28
C VAL A 11 -23.59 18.80 -7.63
N GLU A 12 -24.18 19.24 -8.73
CA GLU A 12 -23.70 18.88 -10.08
C GLU A 12 -22.29 19.42 -10.34
N ILE A 13 -21.99 20.64 -9.90
CA ILE A 13 -20.64 21.22 -10.00
C ILE A 13 -19.66 20.40 -9.15
N PHE A 14 -19.99 20.16 -7.88
CA PHE A 14 -19.12 19.37 -7.00
C PHE A 14 -18.85 17.95 -7.51
N SER A 15 -19.83 17.30 -8.16
CA SER A 15 -19.64 15.98 -8.81
C SER A 15 -18.56 16.06 -9.88
N LYS A 16 -18.63 17.06 -10.77
CA LYS A 16 -17.65 17.26 -11.83
C LYS A 16 -16.26 17.57 -11.27
N ASP A 17 -16.18 18.39 -10.23
CA ASP A 17 -14.91 18.71 -9.58
C ASP A 17 -14.27 17.44 -8.98
N LEU A 18 -15.07 16.55 -8.37
CA LEU A 18 -14.58 15.27 -7.86
C LEU A 18 -14.15 14.32 -8.99
N GLU A 19 -14.95 14.19 -10.04
CA GLU A 19 -14.62 13.38 -11.23
C GLU A 19 -13.26 13.81 -11.81
N GLU A 20 -13.06 15.10 -12.03
CA GLU A 20 -11.79 15.65 -12.54
C GLU A 20 -10.60 15.33 -11.62
N VAL A 21 -10.78 15.43 -10.30
CA VAL A 21 -9.71 15.10 -9.34
C VAL A 21 -9.33 13.63 -9.38
N PHE A 22 -10.32 12.73 -9.45
CA PHE A 22 -10.09 11.28 -9.48
C PHE A 22 -9.55 10.80 -10.83
N GLU A 23 -9.88 11.45 -11.95
CA GLU A 23 -9.33 11.14 -13.27
C GLU A 23 -7.86 11.57 -13.40
N ASN A 24 -7.49 12.72 -12.82
CA ASN A 24 -6.17 13.32 -13.01
C ASN A 24 -5.13 12.94 -11.95
N ARG A 25 -5.52 12.20 -10.92
CA ARG A 25 -4.61 11.78 -9.84
C ARG A 25 -4.65 10.27 -9.69
N LYS A 26 -3.49 9.68 -9.44
CA LYS A 26 -3.39 8.27 -9.06
C LYS A 26 -2.94 8.15 -7.61
N PHE A 27 -3.50 7.16 -6.94
CA PHE A 27 -3.10 6.78 -5.60
C PHE A 27 -2.21 5.55 -5.71
N VAL A 28 -0.93 5.74 -5.44
CA VAL A 28 0.12 4.75 -5.62
C VAL A 28 0.23 3.86 -4.39
N VAL A 29 0.06 2.56 -4.59
CA VAL A 29 0.23 1.52 -3.57
C VAL A 29 1.50 0.74 -3.89
N PHE A 30 2.52 0.87 -3.05
CA PHE A 30 3.73 0.05 -3.14
C PHE A 30 3.47 -1.29 -2.44
N LEU A 31 3.38 -2.37 -3.22
CA LEU A 31 2.95 -3.69 -2.77
C LEU A 31 4.14 -4.65 -2.67
N CYS A 32 4.65 -4.82 -1.45
CA CYS A 32 5.80 -5.65 -1.11
C CYS A 32 5.39 -7.07 -0.72
N GLY A 33 6.30 -8.01 -0.94
CA GLY A 33 6.13 -9.41 -0.54
C GLY A 33 6.97 -10.35 -1.40
N PRO A 34 6.73 -11.68 -1.28
CA PRO A 34 7.41 -12.64 -2.12
C PRO A 34 7.11 -12.41 -3.61
N THR A 35 8.03 -12.83 -4.48
CA THR A 35 7.86 -12.74 -5.95
C THR A 35 6.56 -13.44 -6.39
N LEU A 36 5.90 -12.87 -7.40
CA LEU A 36 4.66 -13.42 -7.95
C LEU A 36 4.88 -14.74 -8.71
N ASP A 37 6.11 -15.03 -9.14
CA ASP A 37 6.48 -16.26 -9.87
C ASP A 37 6.18 -17.55 -9.11
N ILE A 38 6.05 -17.47 -7.78
CA ILE A 38 5.77 -18.62 -6.91
C ILE A 38 4.34 -18.63 -6.37
N ALA A 39 3.43 -17.81 -6.91
CA ALA A 39 2.04 -17.70 -6.45
C ALA A 39 1.31 -19.05 -6.39
N ASP A 40 1.55 -19.95 -7.34
CA ASP A 40 0.89 -21.27 -7.38
C ASP A 40 1.36 -22.22 -6.26
N LYS A 41 2.44 -21.88 -5.55
CA LYS A 41 3.10 -22.73 -4.55
C LYS A 41 3.23 -22.08 -3.19
N ASN A 42 2.92 -20.78 -3.07
CA ASN A 42 3.14 -20.00 -1.86
C ASN A 42 1.94 -19.08 -1.61
N ASN A 43 1.25 -19.30 -0.48
CA ASN A 43 0.03 -18.57 -0.13
C ASN A 43 0.25 -17.06 0.03
N ALA A 44 1.42 -16.61 0.47
CA ALA A 44 1.72 -15.18 0.59
C ALA A 44 1.93 -14.54 -0.79
N ALA A 45 2.55 -15.25 -1.74
CA ALA A 45 2.66 -14.79 -3.13
C ALA A 45 1.29 -14.81 -3.84
N ALA A 46 0.47 -15.82 -3.58
CA ALA A 46 -0.92 -15.86 -4.03
C ALA A 46 -1.73 -14.67 -3.49
N LEU A 47 -1.59 -14.36 -2.20
CA LEU A 47 -2.21 -13.19 -1.58
C LEU A 47 -1.72 -11.88 -2.22
N ARG A 48 -0.41 -11.74 -2.45
CA ARG A 48 0.16 -10.56 -3.13
C ARG A 48 -0.43 -10.39 -4.52
N LYS A 49 -0.54 -11.47 -5.30
CA LYS A 49 -1.15 -11.47 -6.63
C LYS A 49 -2.61 -11.04 -6.58
N ARG A 50 -3.40 -11.62 -5.67
CA ARG A 50 -4.82 -11.26 -5.50
C ARG A 50 -4.99 -9.78 -5.10
N LEU A 51 -4.21 -9.30 -4.13
CA LEU A 51 -4.24 -7.89 -3.73
C LEU A 51 -3.89 -6.95 -4.89
N LYS A 52 -2.90 -7.29 -5.71
CA LYS A 52 -2.59 -6.52 -6.92
C LYS A 52 -3.82 -6.39 -7.83
N GLU A 53 -4.42 -7.52 -8.19
CA GLU A 53 -5.57 -7.57 -9.10
C GLU A 53 -6.78 -6.81 -8.55
N GLU A 54 -7.08 -6.97 -7.25
CA GLU A 54 -8.21 -6.29 -6.60
C GLU A 54 -7.99 -4.78 -6.44
N LEU A 55 -6.75 -4.35 -6.15
CA LEU A 55 -6.41 -2.93 -6.06
C LEU A 55 -6.44 -2.27 -7.45
N GLU A 56 -5.90 -2.91 -8.47
CA GLU A 56 -5.96 -2.40 -9.85
C GLU A 56 -7.41 -2.30 -10.35
N ALA A 57 -8.26 -3.28 -10.00
CA ALA A 57 -9.69 -3.23 -10.31
C ALA A 57 -10.42 -2.03 -9.67
N GLU A 58 -9.87 -1.50 -8.57
CA GLU A 58 -10.37 -0.32 -7.86
C GLU A 58 -9.67 0.99 -8.30
N ASP A 59 -8.90 0.97 -9.40
CA ASP A 59 -8.15 2.09 -9.97
C ASP A 59 -7.03 2.64 -9.06
N PHE A 60 -6.38 1.75 -8.30
CA PHE A 60 -5.10 2.05 -7.67
C PHE A 60 -3.95 1.82 -8.64
N ASP A 61 -2.89 2.63 -8.53
CA ASP A 61 -1.64 2.42 -9.25
C ASP A 61 -0.73 1.54 -8.38
N VAL A 62 -0.61 0.26 -8.73
CA VAL A 62 0.10 -0.73 -7.91
C VAL A 62 1.51 -0.90 -8.43
N VAL A 63 2.50 -0.73 -7.55
CA VAL A 63 3.92 -0.89 -7.86
C VAL A 63 4.51 -2.02 -7.03
N LEU A 64 5.05 -3.04 -7.70
CA LEU A 64 5.59 -4.27 -7.12
C LEU A 64 7.10 -4.20 -6.82
N GLY A 65 7.68 -3.01 -6.86
CA GLY A 65 9.10 -2.79 -6.65
C GLY A 65 9.94 -3.29 -7.83
N GLU A 66 10.91 -4.16 -7.56
CA GLU A 66 11.80 -4.75 -8.56
C GLU A 66 11.04 -5.50 -9.68
N ASP A 67 9.90 -6.12 -9.38
CA ASP A 67 9.07 -6.87 -10.34
C ASP A 67 8.44 -5.94 -11.43
N ASP A 68 8.32 -4.63 -11.17
CA ASP A 68 7.77 -3.63 -12.12
C ASP A 68 8.83 -2.73 -12.76
N GLY A 69 10.09 -3.21 -12.83
CA GLY A 69 11.13 -2.55 -13.60
C GLY A 69 11.95 -1.50 -12.84
N LEU A 70 11.76 -1.33 -11.53
CA LEU A 70 12.73 -0.61 -10.69
C LEU A 70 14.13 -1.23 -10.79
N GLU A 71 14.21 -2.55 -11.06
CA GLU A 71 15.48 -3.22 -11.34
C GLU A 71 16.22 -2.60 -12.53
N ALA A 72 15.49 -2.27 -13.60
CA ALA A 72 16.07 -1.70 -14.82
C ALA A 72 16.62 -0.29 -14.54
N LEU A 73 15.90 0.52 -13.76
CA LEU A 73 16.37 1.84 -13.31
C LEU A 73 17.62 1.70 -12.42
N ARG A 74 17.61 0.74 -11.48
CA ARG A 74 18.77 0.42 -10.64
C ARG A 74 19.99 0.08 -11.47
N LYS A 75 19.85 -0.83 -12.44
CA LYS A 75 20.92 -1.26 -13.36
C LYS A 75 21.44 -0.09 -14.19
N LYS A 76 20.55 0.83 -14.61
CA LYS A 76 20.93 2.01 -15.40
C LYS A 76 21.76 3.02 -14.62
N PHE A 77 21.47 3.22 -13.33
CA PHE A 77 22.11 4.24 -12.49
C PHE A 77 23.06 3.68 -11.42
N SER A 78 23.35 2.37 -11.45
CA SER A 78 24.23 1.67 -10.50
C SER A 78 23.83 1.84 -9.03
N GLY A 79 22.51 1.89 -8.75
CA GLY A 79 21.96 2.07 -7.40
C GLY A 79 21.89 0.77 -6.58
N MET A 80 21.55 0.90 -5.30
CA MET A 80 21.19 -0.23 -4.42
C MET A 80 19.66 -0.43 -4.45
N ALA A 81 19.21 -1.68 -4.49
CA ALA A 81 17.78 -2.01 -4.63
C ALA A 81 16.92 -1.35 -3.54
N HIS A 82 17.30 -1.57 -2.29
CA HIS A 82 16.57 -1.06 -1.12
C HIS A 82 16.49 0.47 -1.06
N GLU A 83 17.54 1.19 -1.50
CA GLU A 83 17.52 2.65 -1.55
C GLU A 83 16.58 3.17 -2.63
N ASN A 84 16.57 2.55 -3.82
CA ASN A 84 15.71 2.97 -4.91
C ASN A 84 14.22 2.79 -4.56
N GLU A 85 13.87 1.66 -3.96
CA GLU A 85 12.51 1.41 -3.49
C GLU A 85 12.10 2.40 -2.40
N LEU A 86 13.00 2.67 -1.44
CA LEU A 86 12.73 3.63 -0.38
C LEU A 86 12.50 5.04 -0.95
N GLN A 87 13.36 5.50 -1.85
CA GLN A 87 13.23 6.79 -2.51
C GLN A 87 11.93 6.89 -3.32
N PHE A 88 11.55 5.81 -4.01
CA PHE A 88 10.29 5.75 -4.73
C PHE A 88 9.09 5.89 -3.78
N ILE A 89 9.07 5.11 -2.68
CA ILE A 89 8.02 5.19 -1.66
C ILE A 89 7.92 6.61 -1.11
N GLN A 90 9.05 7.25 -0.81
CA GLN A 90 9.08 8.61 -0.26
C GLN A 90 8.58 9.67 -1.23
N ALA A 91 8.91 9.55 -2.52
CA ALA A 91 8.58 10.55 -3.53
C ALA A 91 7.19 10.35 -4.13
N HIS A 92 6.73 9.10 -4.23
CA HIS A 92 5.56 8.73 -5.03
C HIS A 92 4.56 7.85 -4.28
N GLY A 93 4.95 7.16 -3.20
CA GLY A 93 4.11 6.20 -2.50
C GLY A 93 3.07 6.87 -1.60
N ASN A 94 1.78 6.62 -1.86
CA ASN A 94 0.69 7.02 -0.98
C ASN A 94 0.40 5.96 0.11
N ALA A 95 0.62 4.69 -0.21
CA ALA A 95 0.56 3.59 0.74
C ALA A 95 1.65 2.56 0.48
N VAL A 96 2.04 1.86 1.54
CA VAL A 96 2.85 0.64 1.50
C VAL A 96 2.01 -0.50 2.05
N VAL A 97 1.86 -1.57 1.28
CA VAL A 97 1.27 -2.82 1.74
C VAL A 97 2.37 -3.87 1.70
N LEU A 98 2.80 -4.36 2.86
CA LEU A 98 3.90 -5.32 2.97
C LEU A 98 3.42 -6.65 3.54
N ILE A 99 3.59 -7.73 2.77
CA ILE A 99 3.34 -9.10 3.21
C ILE A 99 4.66 -9.71 3.68
N ALA A 100 4.88 -9.76 5.00
CA ALA A 100 6.12 -10.25 5.59
C ALA A 100 6.08 -11.78 5.74
N SER A 101 6.69 -12.48 4.78
CA SER A 101 6.69 -13.96 4.72
C SER A 101 8.00 -14.59 4.22
N SER A 102 8.96 -13.77 3.81
CA SER A 102 10.24 -14.17 3.24
C SER A 102 11.39 -13.30 3.77
N VAL A 103 12.63 -13.79 3.63
CA VAL A 103 13.84 -13.04 4.04
C VAL A 103 13.86 -11.63 3.45
N GLY A 104 13.56 -11.49 2.16
CA GLY A 104 13.49 -10.19 1.48
C GLY A 104 12.47 -9.25 2.14
N SER A 105 11.23 -9.72 2.31
CA SER A 105 10.16 -8.92 2.93
C SER A 105 10.43 -8.59 4.41
N PHE A 106 11.20 -9.41 5.14
CA PHE A 106 11.62 -9.07 6.50
C PHE A 106 12.71 -7.99 6.53
N CYS A 107 13.63 -8.00 5.56
CA CYS A 107 14.60 -6.91 5.39
C CYS A 107 13.91 -5.59 5.03
N GLU A 108 12.96 -5.63 4.07
CA GLU A 108 12.12 -4.49 3.72
C GLU A 108 11.33 -3.97 4.92
N LEU A 109 10.72 -4.85 5.71
CA LEU A 109 10.01 -4.48 6.92
C LEU A 109 10.92 -3.71 7.89
N GLY A 110 12.14 -4.17 8.13
CA GLY A 110 13.10 -3.47 8.98
C GLY A 110 13.41 -2.06 8.49
N LEU A 111 13.78 -1.92 7.21
CA LEU A 111 14.14 -0.63 6.61
C LEU A 111 12.94 0.33 6.55
N PHE A 112 11.82 -0.14 5.96
CA PHE A 112 10.67 0.71 5.68
C PHE A 112 9.95 1.11 6.97
N SER A 113 9.86 0.23 7.98
CA SER A 113 9.24 0.60 9.26
C SER A 113 10.04 1.67 10.00
N HIS A 114 11.37 1.56 10.02
CA HIS A 114 12.23 2.58 10.59
C HIS A 114 12.01 3.93 9.89
N GLN A 115 12.04 3.94 8.55
CA GLN A 115 11.82 5.18 7.80
C GLN A 115 10.42 5.74 7.99
N HIS A 116 9.40 4.88 8.03
CA HIS A 116 8.02 5.27 8.27
C HIS A 116 7.87 6.02 9.60
N VAL A 117 8.40 5.47 10.69
CA VAL A 117 8.30 6.09 12.02
C VAL A 117 9.04 7.44 12.08
N HIS A 118 10.22 7.53 11.47
CA HIS A 118 11.10 8.69 11.67
C HIS A 118 10.92 9.82 10.64
N ALA A 119 10.46 9.51 9.43
CA ALA A 119 10.36 10.49 8.34
C ALA A 119 8.95 10.61 7.73
N ASN A 120 8.17 9.54 7.73
CA ASN A 120 7.02 9.40 6.83
C ASN A 120 5.66 9.11 7.48
N ALA A 121 5.57 9.04 8.82
CA ALA A 121 4.39 8.52 9.53
C ALA A 121 3.07 9.24 9.19
N ARG A 122 3.12 10.44 8.61
CA ARG A 122 1.95 11.23 8.20
C ARG A 122 1.78 11.38 6.68
N LYS A 123 2.73 10.91 5.87
CA LYS A 123 2.72 11.07 4.40
C LYS A 123 2.30 9.80 3.64
N THR A 124 2.53 8.63 4.22
CA THR A 124 2.24 7.33 3.59
C THR A 124 1.46 6.45 4.58
N ASP A 125 0.43 5.72 4.12
CA ASP A 125 -0.25 4.72 4.98
C ASP A 125 0.49 3.38 4.90
N PHE A 126 1.01 2.87 6.02
CA PHE A 126 1.74 1.61 6.06
C PHE A 126 0.85 0.51 6.63
N ILE A 127 0.58 -0.51 5.81
CA ILE A 127 -0.16 -1.72 6.19
C ILE A 127 0.79 -2.92 6.13
N LEU A 128 0.98 -3.58 7.26
CA LEU A 128 1.79 -4.79 7.42
C LEU A 128 0.86 -5.99 7.60
N ILE A 129 1.07 -7.01 6.78
CA ILE A 129 0.37 -8.30 6.83
C ILE A 129 1.38 -9.37 7.22
N MET A 130 1.07 -10.10 8.30
CA MET A 130 1.92 -11.14 8.86
C MET A 130 1.13 -12.43 9.06
N ASP A 131 1.82 -13.56 8.99
CA ASP A 131 1.24 -14.87 9.28
C ASP A 131 0.77 -14.92 10.74
N GLU A 132 -0.42 -15.47 11.00
CA GLU A 132 -1.02 -15.59 12.34
C GLU A 132 -0.06 -16.26 13.34
N LYS A 133 0.83 -17.15 12.89
CA LYS A 133 1.82 -17.79 13.76
C LYS A 133 2.75 -16.81 14.48
N PHE A 134 2.91 -15.60 13.96
CA PHE A 134 3.76 -14.57 14.58
C PHE A 134 3.02 -13.74 15.62
N LYS A 135 1.69 -13.78 15.70
CA LYS A 135 0.90 -12.82 16.49
C LYS A 135 1.30 -12.71 17.96
N ASP A 136 1.58 -13.84 18.59
CA ASP A 136 1.90 -13.94 20.02
C ASP A 136 3.39 -14.28 20.26
N ASP A 137 4.21 -14.29 19.21
CA ASP A 137 5.62 -14.62 19.31
C ASP A 137 6.42 -13.45 19.92
N VAL A 138 7.23 -13.73 20.95
CA VAL A 138 8.11 -12.71 21.56
C VAL A 138 9.43 -12.71 20.81
N SER A 139 9.48 -11.92 19.74
CA SER A 139 10.64 -11.82 18.84
C SER A 139 11.06 -10.38 18.58
N TYR A 140 12.30 -10.20 18.11
CA TYR A 140 12.78 -8.88 17.67
C TYR A 140 11.87 -8.27 16.61
N MET A 141 11.36 -9.10 15.70
CA MET A 141 10.43 -8.67 14.65
C MET A 141 9.14 -8.09 15.24
N ASN A 142 8.55 -8.75 16.24
CA ASN A 142 7.30 -8.30 16.83
C ASN A 142 7.47 -7.13 17.79
N GLU A 143 8.49 -7.15 18.65
CA GLU A 143 8.75 -6.07 19.60
C GLU A 143 9.35 -4.81 18.97
N GLY A 144 9.92 -4.93 17.76
CA GLY A 144 10.49 -3.84 16.98
C GLY A 144 9.58 -3.41 15.82
N PRO A 145 9.90 -3.81 14.57
CA PRO A 145 9.29 -3.24 13.38
C PRO A 145 7.78 -3.51 13.27
N ALA A 146 7.26 -4.68 13.69
CA ALA A 146 5.81 -4.91 13.64
C ALA A 146 5.05 -4.01 14.62
N LYS A 147 5.56 -3.85 15.85
CA LYS A 147 5.02 -2.92 16.86
C LYS A 147 5.06 -1.47 16.39
N ALA A 148 6.12 -1.07 15.69
CA ALA A 148 6.21 0.24 15.05
C ALA A 148 5.07 0.45 14.04
N ILE A 149 4.86 -0.50 13.12
CA ILE A 149 3.75 -0.39 12.16
C ILE A 149 2.38 -0.48 12.83
N ASN A 150 2.21 -1.30 13.87
CA ASN A 150 0.96 -1.33 14.63
C ASN A 150 0.62 0.02 15.28
N THR A 151 1.65 0.77 15.70
CA THR A 151 1.49 2.07 16.36
C THR A 151 1.24 3.21 15.36
N PHE A 152 1.95 3.21 14.23
CA PHE A 152 1.97 4.33 13.27
C PHE A 152 1.33 4.00 11.91
N GLY A 153 0.74 2.81 11.79
CA GLY A 153 0.15 2.30 10.56
C GLY A 153 -0.96 1.31 10.89
N LYS A 154 -0.93 0.14 10.23
CA LYS A 154 -1.87 -0.96 10.46
C LYS A 154 -1.13 -2.28 10.41
N LEU A 155 -1.21 -3.05 11.49
CA LEU A 155 -0.78 -4.46 11.52
C LEU A 155 -1.99 -5.38 11.39
N MET A 156 -1.87 -6.41 10.57
CA MET A 156 -2.85 -7.47 10.37
C MET A 156 -2.14 -8.81 10.46
N HIS A 157 -2.58 -9.66 11.38
CA HIS A 157 -2.20 -11.07 11.41
C HIS A 157 -3.29 -11.88 10.72
N CYS A 158 -2.90 -12.86 9.91
CA CYS A 158 -3.84 -13.70 9.19
C CYS A 158 -3.26 -15.04 8.73
N ASP A 159 -4.16 -15.95 8.33
CA ASP A 159 -3.83 -17.01 7.39
C ASP A 159 -3.83 -16.41 5.97
N PHE A 160 -2.68 -16.47 5.29
CA PHE A 160 -2.55 -15.93 3.93
C PHE A 160 -3.48 -16.61 2.92
N SER A 161 -3.89 -17.86 3.15
CA SER A 161 -4.77 -18.60 2.24
C SER A 161 -6.23 -18.13 2.29
N ASP A 162 -6.66 -17.54 3.41
CA ASP A 162 -8.06 -17.15 3.66
C ASP A 162 -8.18 -15.69 4.13
N PHE A 163 -7.19 -14.86 3.81
CA PHE A 163 -7.22 -13.46 4.21
C PHE A 163 -8.35 -12.70 3.51
N ASP A 164 -9.22 -12.03 4.28
CA ASP A 164 -10.21 -11.11 3.72
C ASP A 164 -9.58 -9.75 3.41
N THR A 165 -9.51 -9.40 2.13
CA THR A 165 -8.89 -8.16 1.64
C THR A 165 -9.83 -6.95 1.71
N SER A 166 -11.13 -7.15 1.94
CA SER A 166 -12.15 -6.09 1.87
C SER A 166 -11.84 -4.91 2.80
N ALA A 167 -11.53 -5.20 4.07
CA ALA A 167 -11.21 -4.18 5.07
C ALA A 167 -9.95 -3.37 4.73
N LEU A 168 -8.98 -4.00 4.05
CA LEU A 168 -7.77 -3.33 3.58
C LEU A 168 -8.10 -2.40 2.41
N ILE A 169 -8.84 -2.89 1.42
CA ILE A 169 -9.23 -2.13 0.23
C ILE A 169 -10.10 -0.93 0.63
N ASP A 170 -11.09 -1.13 1.51
CA ASP A 170 -11.96 -0.06 2.00
C ASP A 170 -11.19 1.03 2.73
N ARG A 171 -10.18 0.65 3.52
CA ARG A 171 -9.26 1.60 4.15
C ARG A 171 -8.55 2.42 3.08
N LEU A 172 -7.96 1.78 2.08
CA LEU A 172 -7.23 2.48 1.01
C LEU A 172 -8.15 3.38 0.17
N LYS A 173 -9.38 2.96 -0.12
CA LYS A 173 -10.39 3.79 -0.81
C LYS A 173 -10.71 5.04 -0.01
N THR A 174 -10.89 4.90 1.29
CA THR A 174 -11.11 6.03 2.21
C THR A 174 -9.89 6.97 2.24
N ARG A 175 -8.67 6.41 2.32
CA ARG A 175 -7.42 7.19 2.28
C ARG A 175 -7.26 7.96 0.98
N ARG A 176 -7.53 7.32 -0.17
CA ARG A 176 -7.50 7.94 -1.49
C ARG A 176 -8.44 9.14 -1.55
N HIS A 177 -9.69 8.97 -1.09
CA HIS A 177 -10.64 10.07 -1.06
C HIS A 177 -10.13 11.26 -0.23
N VAL A 178 -9.63 11.00 0.98
CA VAL A 178 -9.05 12.06 1.82
C VAL A 178 -7.86 12.72 1.12
N TRP A 179 -6.93 11.95 0.57
CA TRP A 179 -5.72 12.47 -0.08
C TRP A 179 -6.02 13.31 -1.33
N PHE A 180 -7.01 12.92 -2.12
CA PHE A 180 -7.46 13.67 -3.29
C PHE A 180 -8.19 14.97 -2.91
N THR A 181 -9.00 14.96 -1.84
CA THR A 181 -9.86 16.09 -1.46
C THR A 181 -9.24 17.07 -0.47
N SER A 182 -8.21 16.68 0.29
CA SER A 182 -7.69 17.52 1.39
C SER A 182 -6.81 18.70 0.94
N GLY A 183 -6.62 18.94 -0.36
CA GLY A 183 -5.67 19.94 -0.89
C GLY A 183 -4.20 19.69 -0.53
N THR A 184 -3.96 18.69 0.32
CA THR A 184 -2.68 18.31 0.91
C THR A 184 -2.24 16.90 0.50
N GLY A 185 -2.66 16.48 -0.70
CA GLY A 185 -1.91 15.49 -1.48
C GLY A 185 -0.55 16.03 -1.97
N ALA A 186 -0.28 17.31 -1.75
CA ALA A 186 1.02 17.95 -1.93
C ALA A 186 1.44 18.60 -0.61
N PHE A 187 1.84 17.82 0.39
CA PHE A 187 2.74 18.35 1.40
C PHE A 187 4.14 18.32 0.81
N THR A 188 4.48 19.44 0.15
CA THR A 188 5.82 19.91 -0.27
C THR A 188 6.96 18.92 -0.13
#